data_AF-K6THE8-F1
#
_entry.id   AF-K6THE8-F1
#
_cell.length_a   1.000
_cell.length_b   1.000
_cell.length_c   1.000
_cell.angle_alpha   90.00
_cell.angle_beta   90.00
_cell.angle_gamma   90.00
#
_symmetry.space_group_name_H-M   'P 1'
#
loop_
_entity.id
_entity.type
_entity.pdbx_description
1 polymer ?
#
loop_
_entity_poly.entity_id
_entity_poly.type
_entity_poly.pdbx_seq_one_letter_code
_entity_poly.pdbx_strand_id
1 'polypeptide(L)'
;MIYKGLYSIKYNYRLSPNGESKAELGNVTGYVFKEGVDVDLRGTGKTYIDALEDAFSKIGTAKSDFQVTKWGKDANGKSFPVEWRASNGAEVNVDIGHTTNGPDVPHVGYQTGGKRGSGGAVRGHILVDDVPINR
;
A
#
# COMPACT_ATOMS: atom_id res chain seq x y z
N MET A 1 27.34 -4.97 -41.73
CA MET A 1 26.92 -6.13 -40.91
C MET A 1 26.26 -5.58 -39.65
N ILE A 2 24.95 -5.34 -39.62
CA ILE A 2 23.84 -6.26 -39.26
C ILE A 2 24.00 -6.95 -37.88
N TYR A 3 23.26 -6.40 -36.91
CA TYR A 3 22.61 -6.92 -35.68
C TYR A 3 23.11 -8.18 -34.94
N LYS A 4 23.13 -8.06 -33.60
CA LYS A 4 22.31 -8.75 -32.56
C LYS A 4 22.74 -8.18 -31.18
N GLY A 5 21.96 -7.48 -30.38
CA GLY A 5 20.67 -7.84 -29.81
C GLY A 5 20.89 -8.58 -28.48
N LEU A 6 20.79 -7.90 -27.33
CA LEU A 6 20.57 -8.53 -26.01
C LEU A 6 19.91 -7.53 -25.05
N TYR A 7 18.91 -8.05 -24.35
CA TYR A 7 17.79 -7.38 -23.72
C TYR A 7 18.19 -6.56 -22.48
N SER A 8 17.54 -5.40 -22.35
CA SER A 8 17.51 -4.56 -21.15
C SER A 8 16.80 -5.28 -20.00
N ILE A 9 17.47 -5.45 -18.87
CA ILE A 9 16.80 -5.56 -17.57
C ILE A 9 17.38 -4.46 -16.67
N LYS A 10 16.78 -3.28 -16.71
CA LYS A 10 17.07 -2.19 -15.77
C LYS A 10 16.32 -2.50 -14.47
N TYR A 11 16.96 -3.20 -13.55
CA TYR A 11 16.51 -3.17 -12.15
C TYR A 11 16.85 -1.79 -11.59
N ASN A 12 15.83 -0.95 -11.42
CA ASN A 12 15.95 0.36 -10.81
C ASN A 12 16.16 0.20 -9.30
N TYR A 13 17.41 0.17 -8.87
CA TYR A 13 17.75 0.46 -7.48
C TYR A 13 17.39 1.94 -7.21
N ARG A 14 16.46 2.20 -6.28
CA ARG A 14 16.30 3.53 -5.70
C ARG A 14 16.88 3.47 -4.30
N LEU A 15 18.16 3.86 -4.18
CA LEU A 15 18.79 4.08 -2.88
C LEU A 15 17.99 5.14 -2.12
N SER A 16 17.68 4.86 -0.85
CA SER A 16 17.31 5.89 0.12
C SER A 16 18.45 6.93 0.18
N PRO A 17 18.17 8.24 0.33
CA PRO A 17 19.21 9.25 0.55
C PRO A 17 20.17 8.92 1.70
N ASN A 18 19.76 8.03 2.62
CA ASN A 18 20.48 7.71 3.85
C ASN A 18 21.18 6.33 3.84
N GLY A 19 21.22 5.62 2.71
CA GLY A 19 22.01 4.38 2.58
C GLY A 19 21.46 3.14 3.32
N GLU A 20 20.28 3.22 3.94
CA GLU A 20 19.60 2.05 4.51
C GLU A 20 18.98 1.19 3.39
N SER A 21 19.20 -0.13 3.47
CA SER A 21 18.57 -1.10 2.57
C SER A 21 17.07 -1.14 2.82
N LYS A 22 16.27 -0.58 1.90
CA LYS A 22 14.82 -0.76 1.91
C LYS A 22 14.53 -2.25 1.66
N ALA A 23 13.56 -2.81 2.38
CA ALA A 23 13.05 -4.13 2.01
C ALA A 23 12.60 -4.10 0.54
N GLU A 24 13.14 -4.99 -0.27
CA GLU A 24 12.74 -5.09 -1.67
C GLU A 24 11.27 -5.51 -1.76
N LEU A 25 10.49 -4.76 -2.56
CA LEU A 25 9.07 -5.02 -2.73
C LEU A 25 8.86 -6.21 -3.67
N GLY A 26 8.00 -7.14 -3.24
CA GLY A 26 7.54 -8.26 -4.04
C GLY A 26 8.47 -9.48 -4.03
N ASN A 27 9.50 -9.50 -3.19
CA ASN A 27 10.39 -10.66 -3.05
C ASN A 27 9.67 -11.90 -2.50
N VAL A 28 8.65 -11.71 -1.66
CA VAL A 28 7.87 -12.81 -1.08
C VAL A 28 6.62 -13.09 -1.90
N THR A 29 5.90 -12.04 -2.30
CA THR A 29 4.56 -12.18 -2.90
C THR A 29 4.54 -12.07 -4.42
N GLY A 30 5.66 -11.67 -5.06
CA GLY A 30 5.70 -11.29 -6.46
C GLY A 30 4.96 -9.99 -6.77
N TYR A 31 4.65 -9.17 -5.75
CA TYR A 31 3.90 -7.94 -5.95
C TYR A 31 4.67 -6.94 -6.82
N VAL A 32 4.00 -6.40 -7.84
CA VAL A 32 4.56 -5.39 -8.74
C VAL A 32 3.95 -4.04 -8.40
N PHE A 33 4.81 -3.06 -8.15
CA PHE A 33 4.40 -1.67 -7.94
C PHE A 33 3.66 -1.12 -9.16
N LYS A 34 2.49 -0.52 -8.97
CA LYS A 34 1.70 0.09 -10.04
C LYS A 34 1.95 1.59 -10.08
N GLU A 35 2.73 2.05 -11.05
CA GLU A 35 3.00 3.47 -11.25
C GLU A 35 1.69 4.26 -11.43
N GLY A 36 1.59 5.42 -10.76
CA GLY A 36 0.39 6.28 -10.78
C GLY A 36 -0.78 5.79 -9.91
N VAL A 37 -0.67 4.60 -9.31
CA VAL A 37 -1.68 4.06 -8.38
C VAL A 37 -1.06 3.85 -7.00
N ASP A 38 0.02 3.10 -6.92
CA ASP A 38 0.75 2.93 -5.67
C ASP A 38 1.62 4.15 -5.37
N VAL A 39 1.96 4.32 -4.09
CA VAL A 39 2.87 5.36 -3.61
C VAL A 39 3.90 4.70 -2.69
N ASP A 40 5.17 5.05 -2.84
CA ASP A 40 6.24 4.55 -1.97
C ASP A 40 6.77 5.69 -1.09
N LEU A 41 6.38 5.68 0.19
CA LEU A 41 6.80 6.66 1.20
C LEU A 41 7.96 6.14 2.07
N ARG A 42 8.47 4.93 1.81
CA ARG A 42 9.56 4.33 2.59
C ARG A 42 10.82 5.19 2.52
N GLY A 43 11.50 5.39 3.65
CA GLY A 43 12.71 6.19 3.78
C GLY A 43 12.50 7.70 3.61
N THR A 44 11.26 8.18 3.61
CA THR A 44 10.95 9.63 3.54
C THR A 44 10.76 10.26 4.92
N GLY A 45 10.65 9.45 5.97
CA GLY A 45 10.27 9.90 7.32
C GLY A 45 8.76 10.04 7.52
N LYS A 46 7.94 9.80 6.48
CA LYS A 46 6.48 9.74 6.59
C LYS A 46 6.03 8.44 7.22
N THR A 47 4.93 8.52 7.96
CA THR A 47 4.40 7.42 8.77
C THR A 47 3.17 6.79 8.13
N TYR A 48 2.67 5.69 8.71
CA TYR A 48 1.39 5.11 8.32
C TYR A 48 0.20 6.06 8.53
N ILE A 49 0.32 7.07 9.40
CA ILE A 49 -0.71 8.10 9.58
C ILE A 49 -0.77 9.01 8.34
N ASP A 50 0.38 9.47 7.84
CA ASP A 50 0.46 10.19 6.57
C ASP A 50 -0.15 9.36 5.43
N ALA A 51 0.18 8.06 5.39
CA ALA A 51 -0.35 7.14 4.40
C ALA A 51 -1.88 6.94 4.51
N LEU A 52 -2.44 6.92 5.72
CA LEU A 52 -3.88 6.88 5.93
C LEU A 52 -4.56 8.15 5.41
N GLU A 53 -3.99 9.32 5.68
CA GLU A 53 -4.51 10.59 5.17
C GLU A 53 -4.47 10.64 3.63
N ASP A 54 -3.35 10.24 3.04
CA ASP A 54 -3.18 10.13 1.60
C ASP A 54 -4.19 9.15 0.99
N ALA A 55 -4.40 7.98 1.62
CA ALA A 55 -5.37 6.98 1.17
C ALA A 55 -6.81 7.55 1.17
N PHE A 56 -7.23 8.19 2.26
CA PHE A 56 -8.55 8.83 2.34
C PHE A 56 -8.72 9.97 1.33
N SER A 57 -7.66 10.73 1.04
CA SER A 57 -7.72 11.81 0.05
C SER A 57 -7.86 11.29 -1.40
N LYS A 58 -7.29 10.13 -1.71
CA LYS A 58 -7.30 9.52 -3.06
C LYS A 58 -8.61 8.81 -3.39
N ILE A 59 -9.36 8.38 -2.39
CA ILE A 59 -10.45 7.40 -2.57
C ILE A 59 -11.73 7.98 -3.16
N GLY A 60 -11.87 9.32 -3.15
CA GLY A 60 -13.03 10.06 -3.67
C GLY A 60 -14.32 9.94 -2.85
N THR A 61 -14.31 9.14 -1.77
CA THR A 61 -15.42 9.00 -0.81
C THR A 61 -15.09 9.79 0.46
N ALA A 62 -16.04 10.54 1.01
CA ALA A 62 -15.81 11.31 2.22
C ALA A 62 -15.48 10.38 3.41
N LYS A 63 -14.48 10.74 4.22
CA LYS A 63 -14.08 9.94 5.40
C LYS A 63 -15.23 9.70 6.39
N SER A 64 -16.21 10.62 6.46
CA SER A 64 -17.43 10.49 7.25
C SER A 64 -18.34 9.33 6.83
N ASP A 65 -18.22 8.86 5.58
CA ASP A 65 -19.05 7.79 5.04
C ASP A 65 -18.46 6.40 5.32
N PHE A 66 -17.28 6.35 5.93
CA PHE A 66 -16.61 5.12 6.31
C PHE A 66 -16.97 4.72 7.75
N GLN A 67 -17.12 3.41 7.93
CA GLN A 67 -17.25 2.79 9.24
C GLN A 67 -16.04 1.90 9.51
N VAL A 68 -15.62 1.84 10.78
CA VAL A 68 -14.61 0.88 11.20
C VAL A 68 -15.20 -0.52 11.13
N THR A 69 -14.60 -1.41 10.34
CA THR A 69 -15.07 -2.79 10.17
C THR A 69 -14.14 -3.82 10.80
N LYS A 70 -12.89 -3.44 11.08
CA LYS A 70 -11.94 -4.28 11.84
C LYS A 70 -11.10 -3.45 12.81
N TRP A 71 -10.72 -4.13 13.88
CA TRP A 71 -9.84 -3.62 14.93
C TRP A 71 -8.64 -4.58 15.07
N GLY A 72 -7.44 -4.00 15.14
CA GLY A 72 -6.20 -4.72 15.42
C GLY A 72 -5.61 -4.27 16.75
N LYS A 73 -4.72 -5.08 17.33
CA LYS A 73 -3.99 -4.71 18.55
C LYS A 73 -2.56 -4.32 18.22
N ASP A 74 -2.05 -3.32 18.93
CA ASP A 74 -0.62 -3.01 18.91
C ASP A 74 0.17 -4.03 19.76
N ALA A 75 1.50 -3.85 19.80
CA ALA A 75 2.41 -4.67 20.60
C ALA A 75 2.12 -4.61 22.12
N ASN A 76 1.42 -3.57 22.60
CA ASN A 76 1.03 -3.41 24.01
C ASN A 76 -0.38 -3.99 24.28
N GLY A 77 -1.04 -4.56 23.29
CA GLY A 77 -2.38 -5.13 23.38
C GLY A 77 -3.52 -4.11 23.30
N LYS A 78 -3.24 -2.84 22.99
CA LYS A 78 -4.25 -1.79 22.82
C LYS A 78 -4.89 -1.88 21.44
N SER A 79 -6.22 -1.79 21.39
CA SER A 79 -6.99 -1.89 20.15
C SER A 79 -7.06 -0.57 19.38
N PHE A 80 -6.87 -0.65 18.06
CA PHE A 80 -6.99 0.46 17.11
C PHE A 80 -7.76 0.01 15.86
N PRO A 81 -8.45 0.92 15.16
CA PRO A 81 -9.04 0.63 13.85
C PRO A 81 -7.96 0.27 12.83
N VAL A 82 -8.21 -0.77 12.03
CA VAL A 82 -7.28 -1.26 10.98
C VAL A 82 -7.97 -1.49 9.64
N GLU A 83 -9.30 -1.42 9.57
CA GLU A 83 -10.06 -1.44 8.33
C GLU A 83 -11.26 -0.51 8.44
N TRP A 84 -11.46 0.26 7.38
CA TRP A 84 -12.60 1.14 7.20
C TRP A 84 -13.28 0.81 5.88
N ARG A 85 -14.60 0.70 5.87
CA ARG A 85 -15.40 0.47 4.65
C ARG A 85 -16.54 1.47 4.54
N ALA A 86 -16.82 1.90 3.32
CA ALA A 86 -18.00 2.69 2.98
C ALA A 86 -19.02 1.85 2.21
N SER A 87 -20.29 2.27 2.22
CA SER A 87 -21.41 1.56 1.57
C SER A 87 -21.26 1.42 0.05
N ASN A 88 -20.48 2.30 -0.59
CA ASN A 88 -20.18 2.26 -2.01
C ASN A 88 -19.04 1.27 -2.38
N GLY A 89 -18.53 0.50 -1.42
CA GLY A 89 -17.46 -0.48 -1.64
C GLY A 89 -16.05 0.08 -1.52
N ALA A 90 -15.90 1.36 -1.15
CA ALA A 90 -14.59 1.93 -0.85
C ALA A 90 -14.02 1.32 0.45
N GLU A 91 -12.69 1.17 0.49
CA GLU A 91 -11.98 0.54 1.61
C GLU A 91 -10.65 1.24 1.86
N VAL A 92 -10.29 1.40 3.14
CA VAL A 92 -8.93 1.74 3.59
C VAL A 92 -8.51 0.73 4.66
N ASN A 93 -7.27 0.28 4.66
CA ASN A 93 -6.75 -0.70 5.63
C ASN A 93 -5.27 -0.49 5.97
N VAL A 94 -4.82 -1.09 7.07
CA VAL A 94 -3.41 -1.09 7.51
C VAL A 94 -2.91 -2.53 7.59
N ASP A 95 -1.77 -2.81 6.96
CA ASP A 95 -1.17 -4.14 6.84
C ASP A 95 0.34 -4.10 7.08
N ILE A 96 0.88 -5.05 7.87
CA ILE A 96 2.34 -5.19 8.12
C ILE A 96 3.12 -5.74 6.91
N GLY A 97 2.41 -6.13 5.85
CA GLY A 97 2.96 -6.87 4.72
C GLY A 97 2.42 -8.30 4.69
N HIS A 98 2.22 -8.81 3.47
CA HIS A 98 1.62 -10.11 3.24
C HIS A 98 2.66 -11.18 2.91
N THR A 99 2.37 -12.42 3.28
CA THR A 99 3.10 -13.60 2.80
C THR A 99 2.51 -14.17 1.51
N THR A 100 1.29 -13.77 1.17
CA THR A 100 0.60 -14.14 -0.08
C THR A 100 -0.24 -12.96 -0.56
N ASN A 101 -0.26 -12.69 -1.87
CA ASN A 101 -1.12 -11.69 -2.53
C ASN A 101 -1.06 -10.25 -1.94
N GLY A 102 -0.43 -9.31 -2.64
CA GLY A 102 -0.32 -7.91 -2.24
C GLY A 102 1.10 -7.55 -1.76
N PRO A 103 1.35 -6.30 -1.34
CA PRO A 103 2.68 -5.89 -0.89
C PRO A 103 3.15 -6.76 0.28
N ASP A 104 4.41 -7.17 0.24
CA ASP A 104 5.13 -7.92 1.27
C ASP A 104 5.86 -7.02 2.27
N VAL A 105 5.58 -5.72 2.21
CA VAL A 105 6.12 -4.69 3.10
C VAL A 105 4.98 -3.97 3.81
N PRO A 106 5.24 -3.28 4.94
CA PRO A 106 4.23 -2.48 5.63
C PRO A 106 3.58 -1.46 4.71
N HIS A 107 2.26 -1.36 4.76
CA HIS A 107 1.50 -0.49 3.86
C HIS A 107 0.11 -0.13 4.38
N VAL A 108 -0.44 0.94 3.79
CA VAL A 108 -1.86 1.28 3.82
C VAL A 108 -2.47 0.93 2.47
N GLY A 109 -3.45 0.04 2.44
CA GLY A 109 -4.20 -0.27 1.22
C GLY A 109 -5.41 0.64 1.07
N TYR A 110 -5.77 0.96 -0.17
CA TYR A 110 -6.99 1.70 -0.48
C TYR A 110 -7.70 1.16 -1.73
N GLN A 111 -9.02 1.33 -1.77
CA GLN A 111 -9.86 0.99 -2.91
C GLN A 111 -10.94 2.05 -3.12
N THR A 112 -11.06 2.63 -4.32
CA THR A 112 -12.16 3.55 -4.64
C THR A 112 -13.51 2.83 -4.66
N GLY A 113 -14.60 3.57 -4.41
CA GLY A 113 -15.95 3.02 -4.53
C GLY A 113 -16.26 2.51 -5.94
N GLY A 114 -17.12 1.50 -6.05
CA GLY A 114 -17.53 0.90 -7.32
C GLY A 114 -17.36 -0.62 -7.38
N LYS A 115 -17.85 -1.24 -8.47
CA LYS A 115 -17.73 -2.68 -8.70
C LYS A 115 -16.42 -3.01 -9.43
N ARG A 116 -15.58 -3.83 -8.79
CA ARG A 116 -14.30 -4.32 -9.35
C ARG A 116 -14.43 -4.99 -10.71
N GLY A 117 -15.45 -5.83 -10.90
CA GLY A 117 -15.67 -6.57 -12.15
C GLY A 117 -16.12 -5.71 -13.34
N SER A 118 -16.52 -4.46 -13.09
CA SER A 118 -16.97 -3.51 -14.11
C SER A 118 -15.96 -2.40 -14.38
N GLY A 119 -14.74 -2.50 -13.84
CA GLY A 119 -13.67 -1.51 -14.02
C GLY A 119 -13.84 -0.22 -13.19
N GLY A 120 -14.82 -0.16 -12.28
CA GLY A 120 -15.13 1.06 -11.52
C GLY A 120 -14.28 1.29 -10.27
N ALA A 121 -13.62 0.25 -9.74
CA ALA A 121 -12.83 0.34 -8.52
C ALA A 121 -11.32 0.27 -8.82
N VAL A 122 -10.58 1.29 -8.40
CA VAL A 122 -9.11 1.34 -8.41
C VAL A 122 -8.61 0.91 -7.04
N ARG A 123 -7.68 -0.04 -7.00
CA ARG A 123 -7.00 -0.48 -5.77
C ARG A 123 -5.54 -0.09 -5.82
N GLY A 124 -5.05 0.57 -4.78
CA GLY A 124 -3.64 0.94 -4.62
C GLY A 124 -3.13 0.64 -3.21
N HIS A 125 -1.82 0.79 -3.05
CA HIS A 125 -1.14 0.67 -1.77
C HIS A 125 -0.14 1.81 -1.58
N ILE A 126 -0.07 2.32 -0.37
CA ILE A 126 0.89 3.34 0.05
C ILE A 126 1.88 2.64 0.99
N LEU A 127 3.08 2.39 0.49
CA LEU A 127 4.13 1.65 1.19
C LEU A 127 4.82 2.56 2.20
N VAL A 128 5.03 2.04 3.41
CA VAL A 128 5.67 2.76 4.53
C VAL A 128 6.72 1.88 5.20
N ASP A 129 7.58 2.49 6.01
CA ASP A 129 8.68 1.77 6.64
C ASP A 129 8.17 0.80 7.73
N ASP A 130 7.09 1.17 8.42
CA ASP A 130 6.49 0.37 9.49
C ASP A 130 5.00 0.71 9.72
N VAL A 131 4.27 -0.24 10.30
CA VAL A 131 2.92 -0.04 10.85
C VAL A 131 2.83 -0.73 12.23
N PRO A 132 2.34 -0.06 13.28
CA PRO A 132 2.30 -0.65 14.62
C PRO A 132 1.10 -1.58 14.84
N ILE A 133 0.24 -1.75 13.84
CA ILE A 133 -1.06 -2.43 13.89
C ILE A 133 -1.33 -3.16 12.57
N ASN A 134 -2.07 -4.27 12.63
CA ASN A 134 -2.39 -5.11 11.48
C ASN A 134 -3.87 -5.53 11.45
N ARG A 135 -4.45 -5.68 10.25
CA ARG A 135 -5.83 -6.17 10.05
C ARG A 135 -6.00 -7.70 10.01
#